data_AF-A0A842MKF1-F1
#
_entry.id   AF-A0A842MKF1-F1
#
_cell.length_a   1.000
_cell.length_b   1.000
_cell.length_c   1.000
_cell.angle_alpha   90.00
_cell.angle_beta   90.00
_cell.angle_gamma   90.00
#
_symmetry.space_group_name_H-M   'P 1'
#
loop_
_entity.id
_entity.type
_entity.pdbx_description
1 polymer ?
#
loop_
_entity_poly.entity_id
_entity_poly.type
_entity_poly.pdbx_seq_one_letter_code
_entity_poly.pdbx_strand_id
1 'polypeptide(L)' 'MDEMEKIKEKLAKKLKITPEVLQASIIFAQHGNLYGQAIDEENDRDIWFKVGKNGVEILKIEYAPY' A
#
# COMPACT_ATOMS: atom_id res chain seq x y z
N MET A 1 7.60 12.66 10.76
CA MET A 1 7.18 11.86 9.60
C MET A 1 6.84 10.47 10.12
N ASP A 2 5.56 10.17 10.08
CA ASP A 2 4.98 8.94 10.60
C ASP A 2 5.46 7.72 9.77
N GLU A 3 5.56 6.54 10.37
CA GLU A 3 6.03 5.35 9.65
C GLU A 3 5.04 4.94 8.54
N MET A 4 3.75 5.14 8.75
CA MET A 4 2.70 4.93 7.75
C MET A 4 2.81 5.92 6.59
N GLU A 5 3.20 7.15 6.87
CA GLU A 5 3.40 8.20 5.86
C GLU A 5 4.51 7.79 4.87
N LYS A 6 5.63 7.26 5.39
CA LYS A 6 6.72 6.71 4.56
C LYS A 6 6.29 5.50 3.73
N ILE A 7 5.41 4.65 4.27
CA ILE A 7 4.86 3.50 3.54
C ILE A 7 3.99 4.00 2.39
N LYS A 8 3.10 4.96 2.64
CA LYS A 8 2.25 5.58 1.63
C LYS A 8 3.07 6.24 0.52
N GLU A 9 4.08 7.03 0.84
CA GLU A 9 4.97 7.64 -0.16
C GLU A 9 5.67 6.60 -1.05
N LYS A 10 6.18 5.51 -0.45
CA LYS A 10 6.83 4.44 -1.21
C LYS A 10 5.86 3.69 -2.10
N LEU A 11 4.64 3.43 -1.62
CA LEU A 11 3.60 2.75 -2.38
C LEU A 11 3.13 3.63 -3.54
N ALA A 12 2.84 4.91 -3.27
CA ALA A 12 2.45 5.91 -4.27
C ALA A 12 3.50 6.04 -5.38
N LYS A 13 4.79 6.12 -5.01
CA LYS A 13 5.90 6.17 -5.98
C LYS A 13 5.95 4.93 -6.87
N LYS A 14 5.69 3.74 -6.34
CA LYS A 14 5.65 2.48 -7.12
C LYS A 14 4.46 2.46 -8.08
N LEU A 15 3.32 2.99 -7.64
CA LEU A 15 2.08 3.07 -8.40
C LEU A 15 2.01 4.26 -9.36
N LYS A 16 2.99 5.19 -9.27
CA LYS A 16 3.05 6.46 -10.01
C LYS A 16 1.83 7.37 -9.77
N ILE A 17 1.37 7.42 -8.53
CA ILE A 17 0.26 8.26 -8.06
C ILE A 17 0.73 9.17 -6.92
N THR A 18 -0.15 10.07 -6.48
CA THR A 18 0.04 10.91 -5.30
C THR A 18 -0.25 10.13 -4.01
N PRO A 19 0.54 10.30 -2.93
CA PRO A 19 0.29 9.60 -1.66
C PRO A 19 -1.00 10.01 -0.96
N GLU A 20 -1.56 11.19 -1.28
CA GLU A 20 -2.79 11.72 -0.70
C GLU A 20 -4.03 10.94 -1.12
N VAL A 21 -4.02 10.29 -2.28
CA VAL A 21 -5.15 9.47 -2.76
C VAL A 21 -5.12 8.04 -2.21
N LEU A 22 -4.09 7.68 -1.43
CA LEU A 22 -3.96 6.38 -0.80
C LEU A 22 -4.46 6.39 0.64
N GLN A 23 -5.49 5.58 0.89
CA GLN A 23 -5.88 5.20 2.25
C GLN A 23 -5.25 3.84 2.58
N ALA A 24 -4.17 3.84 3.38
CA ALA A 24 -3.42 2.63 3.72
C ALA A 24 -3.55 2.24 5.19
N SER A 25 -3.62 0.93 5.45
CA SER A 25 -3.67 0.35 6.80
C SER A 25 -2.85 -0.94 6.88
N ILE A 26 -2.22 -1.20 8.03
CA ILE A 26 -1.61 -2.50 8.34
C ILE A 26 -2.68 -3.41 8.92
N ILE A 27 -2.79 -4.63 8.39
CA ILE A 27 -3.79 -5.62 8.79
C ILE A 27 -3.16 -6.64 9.75
N PHE A 28 -1.97 -7.15 9.43
CA PHE A 28 -1.29 -8.14 10.27
C PHE A 28 0.22 -8.14 10.07
N ALA A 29 0.95 -8.79 10.98
CA ALA A 29 2.39 -9.00 10.89
C ALA A 29 2.71 -10.49 10.93
N GLN A 30 3.60 -10.95 10.04
CA GLN A 30 4.02 -12.35 9.99
C GLN A 30 5.46 -12.48 9.49
N HIS A 31 6.26 -13.34 10.12
CA HIS A 31 7.65 -13.62 9.75
C HIS A 31 8.53 -12.36 9.61
N GLY A 32 8.29 -11.34 10.44
CA GLY A 32 9.03 -10.07 10.40
C GLY A 32 8.64 -9.14 9.26
N ASN A 33 7.50 -9.39 8.58
CA ASN A 33 6.91 -8.50 7.60
C ASN A 33 5.57 -7.96 8.11
N LEU A 34 5.24 -6.73 7.73
CA LEU A 34 3.91 -6.14 7.90
C LEU A 34 3.14 -6.31 6.60
N TYR A 35 1.87 -6.69 6.69
CA TYR A 35 0.96 -6.84 5.56
C TYR A 35 -0.15 -5.83 5.71
N GLY A 36 -0.50 -5.17 4.62
CA GLY A 36 -1.49 -4.11 4.60
C GLY A 36 -2.27 -4.06 3.31
N GLN A 37 -3.32 -3.25 3.35
CA GLN A 37 -4.13 -2.89 2.21
C GLN A 37 -4.07 -1.38 2.04
N ALA A 38 -4.02 -0.91 0.80
CA ALA A 38 -4.23 0.47 0.45
C ALA A 38 -5.33 0.58 -0.60
N ILE A 39 -6.21 1.56 -0.44
CA ILE A 39 -7.26 1.90 -1.40
C ILE A 39 -6.77 3.11 -2.19
N ASP A 40 -6.74 2.98 -3.51
CA ASP A 40 -6.50 4.09 -4.44
C ASP A 40 -7.85 4.51 -5.01
N GLU A 41 -8.42 5.55 -4.42
CA GLU A 41 -9.77 6.04 -4.73
C GLU A 41 -9.86 6.66 -6.14
N GLU A 42 -8.75 7.18 -6.68
CA GLU A 42 -8.73 7.81 -8.00
C GLU A 42 -8.81 6.77 -9.13
N ASN A 43 -8.20 5.60 -8.90
CA ASN A 43 -8.11 4.52 -9.89
C ASN A 43 -9.04 3.35 -9.59
N ASP A 44 -9.90 3.49 -8.58
CA ASP A 44 -10.88 2.49 -8.12
C ASP A 44 -10.27 1.09 -7.98
N ARG A 45 -9.17 1.02 -7.20
CA ARG A 45 -8.42 -0.21 -7.00
C ARG A 45 -7.97 -0.43 -5.56
N ASP A 46 -8.00 -1.70 -5.17
CA ASP A 46 -7.45 -2.22 -3.94
C ASP A 46 -6.04 -2.73 -4.15
N ILE A 47 -5.12 -2.35 -3.27
CA ILE A 47 -3.71 -2.71 -3.34
C ILE A 47 -3.31 -3.45 -2.08
N TRP A 48 -2.95 -4.72 -2.22
CA TRP A 48 -2.36 -5.50 -1.15
C TRP A 48 -0.84 -5.33 -1.18
N PHE A 49 -0.24 -5.00 -0.05
CA PHE A 49 1.20 -4.79 0.05
C PHE A 49 1.80 -5.48 1.26
N LYS A 50 3.10 -5.75 1.19
CA LYS A 50 3.92 -6.08 2.36
C LYS A 50 5.05 -5.08 2.54
N VAL A 51 5.44 -4.88 3.79
CA VAL A 51 6.61 -4.11 4.20
C VAL A 51 7.54 -5.07 4.93
N GLY A 52 8.73 -5.26 4.35
CA GLY A 52 9.76 -6.11 4.91
C GLY A 52 11.12 -5.42 4.93
N LYS A 53 12.18 -6.19 5.22
CA LYS A 53 13.57 -5.68 5.24
C LYS A 53 14.00 -4.99 3.95
N ASN A 54 13.42 -5.39 2.81
CA ASN A 54 13.73 -4.83 1.49
C ASN A 54 12.81 -3.66 1.08
N GLY A 55 11.94 -3.20 1.98
CA GLY A 55 10.99 -2.12 1.73
C GLY A 55 9.58 -2.61 1.40
N VAL A 56 8.85 -1.79 0.63
CA VAL A 56 7.45 -2.03 0.27
C VAL A 56 7.37 -2.84 -1.03
N GLU A 57 6.57 -3.90 -1.02
CA GLU A 57 6.30 -4.77 -2.17
C GLU A 57 4.80 -4.88 -2.39
N ILE A 58 4.37 -4.74 -3.64
CA ILE A 58 2.97 -4.92 -4.04
C ILE A 58 2.74 -6.41 -4.26
N LEU A 59 1.75 -6.96 -3.58
CA LEU A 59 1.38 -8.38 -3.67
C LEU A 59 0.27 -8.61 -4.69
N LYS A 60 -0.74 -7.72 -4.70
CA LYS A 60 -1.91 -7.84 -5.55
C LYS A 60 -2.52 -6.46 -5.78
N ILE A 61 -3.09 -6.27 -6.97
CA ILE A 61 -3.96 -5.14 -7.29
C ILE A 61 -5.28 -5.72 -7.79
N GLU A 62 -6.40 -5.30 -7.20
CA GLU A 62 -7.74 -5.65 -7.64
C GLU A 62 -8.48 -4.39 -8.07
N TYR A 63 -9.20 -4.46 -9.18
CA TYR A 63 -10.01 -3.37 -9.69
C TYR A 63 -11.46 -3.63 -9.31
N ALA A 64 -12.19 -2.60 -8.91
CA ALA A 64 -13.61 -2.76 -8.63
C ALA A 64 -14.33 -3.29 -9.88
N PRO A 65 -15.18 -4.32 -9.74
CA PRO A 65 -16.03 -4.75 -10.84
C PRO A 65 -17.13 -3.70 -11.03
N TYR A 66 -17.07 -2.99 -12.17
CA TYR A 66 -18.12 -2.07 -12.63
C TYR A 66 -19.52 -2.72 -12.65
#